data_AF-A0A942C1Z9-F1
#
_entry.id   AF-A0A942C1Z9-F1
#
_cell.length_a   1.000
_cell.length_b   1.000
_cell.length_c   1.000
_cell.angle_alpha   90.00
_cell.angle_beta   90.00
_cell.angle_gamma   90.00
#
_symmetry.space_group_name_H-M   'P 1'
#
loop_
_entity.id
_entity.type
_entity.pdbx_description
1 polymer ?
#
loop_
_entity_poly.entity_id
_entity_poly.type
_entity_poly.pdbx_seq_one_letter_code
_entity_poly.pdbx_strand_id
1 'polypeptide(L)'
;MSISETLGLTKRGTSLVISTLPVTPSDPSSNDDALPSRHATSVRGLRHNPNHRTVNALTNQELFSLNQSGCPSADQDRHLAGLGLHRLDYEATQTAGDVLFRIEESVEQGIPENKITTLPYLLKRFGNRDDVAAFLSALHDITGEDTDQQSQQTVASHYLREMATRPRNEVLKEMALLGFQMKGINAERDEEEEQVIVLESIERRRPMKPEKLQTRAPKPQFFPIFTHELQATERMIYRKSSGSFNLHPDRDFQEEWEGLGLTEEESGEVLEAMEQYDENGLIHMSSYHRPTTVGTMSETDYDKFSLPEEHQPLINLVTKAYIYSQDNPEFWTQLRTHLDDERMFEILQQIHAGFGNDLHLRLMRNVGLYRGIYTRLRKAKDMKEVSGILKEAFQAKEKQFLSLQAFTLISTAGKLHQERLRNERDYPLTFLLKRAIKENPGIIPSLNNADQEAYKLLKSLPTQQQTRVWEAVPEQPATKYLIRKINESRLPQLKSESWRMYPGNDPDHIVHKLPPPQAQQVWNLLKERRAALAAA
;
A
#
# COMPACT_ATOMS: atom_id res chain seq x y z
N MET A 1 35.94 -26.00 -5.49
CA MET A 1 35.70 -25.00 -4.43
C MET A 1 34.44 -25.41 -3.71
N SER A 2 34.53 -25.64 -2.41
CA SER A 2 33.34 -25.94 -1.59
C SER A 2 32.45 -24.71 -1.52
N ILE A 3 31.12 -24.88 -1.48
CA ILE A 3 30.16 -23.77 -1.28
C ILE A 3 30.52 -22.96 -0.02
N SER A 4 31.09 -23.61 0.99
CA SER A 4 31.59 -22.97 2.21
C SER A 4 32.73 -21.97 1.95
N GLU A 5 33.59 -22.24 0.96
CA GLU A 5 34.69 -21.34 0.56
C GLU A 5 34.17 -20.15 -0.26
N THR A 6 33.21 -20.39 -1.16
CA THR A 6 32.61 -19.33 -1.99
C THR A 6 31.73 -18.38 -1.16
N LEU A 7 31.08 -18.88 -0.10
CA LEU A 7 30.26 -18.08 0.80
C LEU A 7 31.05 -17.40 1.94
N GLY A 8 32.38 -17.59 2.02
CA GLY A 8 33.22 -17.02 3.06
C GLY A 8 32.88 -17.51 4.49
N LEU A 9 32.19 -18.64 4.62
CA LEU A 9 31.77 -19.21 5.90
C LEU A 9 32.91 -20.07 6.49
N THR A 10 34.02 -19.44 6.87
CA THR A 10 35.04 -20.12 7.67
C THR A 10 34.54 -20.28 9.11
N LYS A 11 34.48 -21.52 9.61
CA LYS A 11 34.26 -21.85 11.04
C LYS A 11 35.32 -21.14 11.90
N ARG A 12 34.98 -19.99 12.49
CA ARG A 12 35.67 -19.50 13.69
C ARG A 12 34.94 -20.06 14.90
N GLY A 13 35.51 -21.12 15.47
CA GLY A 13 35.13 -21.61 16.78
C GLY A 13 35.56 -20.60 17.84
N THR A 14 34.61 -19.92 18.45
CA THR A 14 34.79 -19.23 19.72
C THR A 14 34.04 -20.01 20.78
N SER A 15 34.80 -20.84 21.50
CA SER A 15 34.40 -21.38 22.81
C SER A 15 34.36 -20.20 23.78
N LEU A 16 33.18 -19.90 24.32
CA LEU A 16 32.98 -18.90 25.35
C LEU A 16 32.96 -19.64 26.69
N VAL A 17 34.12 -19.68 27.35
CA VAL A 17 34.29 -20.14 28.73
C VAL A 17 33.76 -19.04 29.64
N ILE A 18 32.58 -19.24 30.23
CA ILE A 18 32.06 -18.38 31.30
C ILE A 18 32.60 -18.95 32.61
N SER A 19 33.63 -18.30 33.13
CA SER A 19 34.17 -18.56 34.47
C SER A 19 33.25 -17.89 35.49
N THR A 20 32.64 -18.70 36.36
CA THR A 20 31.92 -18.26 37.53
C THR A 20 32.92 -17.83 38.61
N LEU A 21 32.69 -16.66 39.23
CA LEU A 21 33.32 -16.27 40.49
C LEU A 21 32.25 -15.79 41.47
N PRO A 22 32.48 -15.97 42.79
CA PRO A 22 31.40 -16.12 43.75
C PRO A 22 31.05 -14.83 44.49
N VAL A 23 29.81 -14.82 44.98
CA VAL A 23 29.18 -13.84 45.87
C VAL A 23 29.75 -13.98 47.29
N THR A 24 30.09 -12.85 47.92
CA THR A 24 30.16 -12.73 49.38
C THR A 24 29.43 -11.46 49.83
N PRO A 25 28.63 -11.51 50.91
CA PRO A 25 27.88 -10.37 51.40
C PRO A 25 28.66 -9.61 52.48
N SER A 26 28.46 -8.30 52.56
CA SER A 26 28.86 -7.51 53.74
C SER A 26 27.82 -6.42 54.01
N ASP A 27 27.39 -6.41 55.27
CA ASP A 27 26.33 -5.63 55.91
C ASP A 27 26.53 -4.10 55.95
N PRO A 28 25.47 -3.35 56.34
CA PRO A 28 25.45 -1.88 56.32
C PRO A 28 25.73 -1.24 57.70
N SER A 29 26.51 -0.16 57.67
CA SER A 29 26.61 0.90 58.69
C SER A 29 27.45 2.01 58.08
N SER A 30 27.37 3.31 58.35
CA SER A 30 26.48 4.21 59.10
C SER A 30 27.06 5.61 58.84
N ASN A 31 26.18 6.61 58.85
CA ASN A 31 26.42 8.01 59.25
C ASN A 31 27.23 9.00 58.38
N ASP A 32 26.49 10.09 58.08
CA ASP A 32 26.78 11.51 58.34
C ASP A 32 27.69 12.35 57.43
N ASP A 33 27.06 13.44 56.99
CA ASP A 33 27.53 14.83 56.84
C ASP A 33 28.69 15.17 55.89
N ALA A 34 28.37 15.96 54.85
CA ALA A 34 28.71 17.40 54.79
C ALA A 34 28.68 17.92 53.33
N LEU A 35 27.92 19.00 53.14
CA LEU A 35 28.11 19.98 52.03
C LEU A 35 29.42 20.78 52.28
N PRO A 36 30.09 21.29 51.23
CA PRO A 36 29.80 22.67 50.82
C PRO A 36 29.93 22.98 49.30
N SER A 37 28.95 23.76 48.82
CA SER A 37 29.08 25.05 48.12
C SER A 37 30.26 25.36 47.17
N ARG A 38 29.86 25.84 45.97
CA ARG A 38 30.50 26.82 45.04
C ARG A 38 31.64 26.36 44.12
N HIS A 39 31.43 26.45 42.81
CA HIS A 39 31.85 27.62 42.02
C HIS A 39 31.24 27.63 40.60
N ALA A 40 30.84 28.82 40.18
CA ALA A 40 30.31 29.16 38.87
C ALA A 40 31.43 29.65 37.93
N THR A 41 31.38 29.21 36.67
CA THR A 41 31.99 29.84 35.48
C THR A 41 31.12 29.41 34.29
N SER A 42 30.14 30.22 33.85
CA SER A 42 30.28 31.33 32.90
C SER A 42 31.08 30.96 31.64
N VAL A 43 30.37 30.46 30.62
CA VAL A 43 30.79 30.57 29.21
C VAL A 43 29.61 31.09 28.40
N ARG A 44 29.80 32.29 27.85
CA ARG A 44 28.91 32.98 26.91
C ARG A 44 28.95 32.28 25.53
N GLY A 45 27.77 32.17 24.93
CA GLY A 45 27.55 32.76 23.60
C GLY A 45 27.58 31.83 22.39
N LEU A 46 26.50 31.09 22.17
CA LEU A 46 26.05 30.73 20.82
C LEU A 46 24.63 31.26 20.62
N ARG A 47 24.51 32.26 19.75
CA ARG A 47 23.23 32.82 19.30
C ARG A 47 22.51 31.74 18.48
N HIS A 48 21.39 31.22 18.99
CA HIS A 48 20.44 30.47 18.19
C HIS A 48 19.46 31.42 17.50
N ASN A 49 19.27 31.16 16.21
CA ASN A 49 18.46 31.88 15.25
C ASN A 49 16.97 31.51 15.45
N PRO A 50 16.03 32.45 15.70
CA PRO A 50 14.65 32.13 16.06
C PRO A 50 13.72 31.79 14.87
N ASN A 51 14.25 31.56 13.65
CA ASN A 51 13.43 31.48 12.43
C ASN A 51 13.17 30.08 11.86
N HIS A 52 13.32 29.01 12.65
CA HIS A 52 12.70 27.73 12.30
C HIS A 52 11.37 27.58 13.04
N ARG A 53 10.28 28.08 12.43
CA ARG A 53 8.93 27.63 12.77
C ARG A 53 8.77 26.21 12.22
N THR A 54 8.82 25.24 13.12
CA THR A 54 8.22 23.92 12.92
C THR A 54 6.76 24.11 12.53
N VAL A 55 6.31 23.43 11.48
CA VAL A 55 4.89 23.36 11.11
C VAL A 55 4.16 22.77 12.31
N ASN A 56 3.48 23.61 13.09
CA ASN A 56 2.66 23.16 14.21
C ASN A 56 1.55 22.28 13.64
N ALA A 57 1.56 20.99 13.98
CA ALA A 57 0.41 20.13 13.77
C ALA A 57 -0.75 20.70 14.59
N LEU A 58 -1.83 21.12 13.91
CA LEU A 58 -3.06 21.58 14.55
C LEU A 58 -3.62 20.46 15.42
N THR A 59 -4.12 20.81 16.60
CA THR A 59 -4.71 19.85 17.55
C THR A 59 -6.16 19.55 17.16
N ASN A 60 -6.69 18.35 17.44
CA ASN A 60 -8.08 17.97 17.14
C ASN A 60 -9.11 18.97 17.71
N GLN A 61 -8.77 19.67 18.80
CA GLN A 61 -9.63 20.70 19.37
C GLN A 61 -9.78 21.92 18.45
N GLU A 62 -8.70 22.32 17.75
CA GLU A 62 -8.72 23.37 16.72
C GLU A 62 -9.34 22.87 15.40
N LEU A 63 -9.32 21.56 15.16
CA LEU A 63 -10.03 20.91 14.04
C LEU A 63 -11.56 20.78 14.27
N PHE A 64 -12.07 20.89 15.51
CA PHE A 64 -13.52 20.73 15.79
C PHE A 64 -14.20 21.86 16.58
N SER A 65 -13.48 22.92 16.99
CA SER A 65 -14.09 24.12 17.57
C SER A 65 -14.54 25.13 16.50
N LEU A 66 -15.85 25.27 16.30
CA LEU A 66 -16.43 26.37 15.54
C LEU A 66 -16.10 27.70 16.24
N ASN A 67 -15.39 28.59 15.55
CA ASN A 67 -15.26 29.98 16.00
C ASN A 67 -16.66 30.60 15.95
N GLN A 68 -17.26 30.86 17.11
CA GLN A 68 -18.62 31.39 17.23
C GLN A 68 -18.68 32.85 16.72
N SER A 69 -18.90 33.06 15.43
CA SER A 69 -19.29 34.38 14.89
C SER A 69 -20.80 34.56 14.87
N GLY A 70 -21.57 33.50 15.19
CA GLY A 70 -23.02 33.55 15.34
C GLY A 70 -23.78 33.35 14.03
N CYS A 71 -23.07 32.95 12.96
CA CYS A 71 -23.66 32.59 11.68
C CYS A 71 -23.20 31.17 11.32
N PRO A 72 -24.08 30.15 11.41
CA PRO A 72 -23.69 28.74 11.31
C PRO A 72 -22.95 28.39 10.01
N SER A 73 -23.39 28.94 8.87
CA SER A 73 -22.74 28.69 7.58
C SER A 73 -21.36 29.37 7.47
N ALA A 74 -21.22 30.60 7.97
CA ALA A 74 -19.95 31.32 7.95
C ALA A 74 -18.93 30.74 8.95
N ASP A 75 -19.41 30.20 10.07
CA ASP A 75 -18.58 29.55 11.08
C ASP A 75 -18.12 28.19 10.62
N GLN A 76 -18.98 27.42 9.96
CA GLN A 76 -18.69 26.13 9.35
C GLN A 76 -17.69 26.26 8.17
N ASP A 77 -17.89 27.22 7.27
CA ASP A 77 -16.95 27.47 6.16
C ASP A 77 -15.56 27.88 6.67
N ARG A 78 -15.51 28.67 7.74
CA ARG A 78 -14.26 29.16 8.34
C ARG A 78 -13.54 28.09 9.17
N HIS A 79 -14.31 27.20 9.79
CA HIS A 79 -13.84 26.07 10.57
C HIS A 79 -13.26 24.96 9.67
N LEU A 80 -14.00 24.59 8.62
CA LEU A 80 -13.56 23.60 7.64
C LEU A 80 -12.34 24.10 6.83
N ALA A 81 -12.28 25.41 6.51
CA ALA A 81 -11.10 26.03 5.92
C ALA A 81 -9.83 25.93 6.82
N GLY A 82 -10.00 25.73 8.14
CA GLY A 82 -8.93 25.47 9.09
C GLY A 82 -8.40 24.03 9.08
N LEU A 83 -9.17 23.05 8.57
CA LEU A 83 -8.81 21.62 8.52
C LEU A 83 -7.93 21.26 7.32
N GLY A 84 -7.89 22.15 6.32
CA GLY A 84 -7.10 21.95 5.12
C GLY A 84 -7.60 20.85 4.19
N LEU A 85 -8.87 20.44 4.26
CA LEU A 85 -9.49 19.54 3.28
C LEU A 85 -9.60 20.22 1.90
N HIS A 86 -9.58 19.45 0.81
CA HIS A 86 -9.62 19.98 -0.56
C HIS A 86 -11.03 20.42 -0.92
N ARG A 87 -11.20 21.55 -1.62
CA ARG A 87 -12.53 22.09 -1.96
C ARG A 87 -13.44 21.10 -2.71
N LEU A 88 -12.88 20.16 -3.47
CA LEU A 88 -13.63 19.10 -4.12
C LEU A 88 -14.39 18.20 -3.14
N ASP A 89 -13.81 17.97 -1.96
CA ASP A 89 -14.41 17.17 -0.89
C ASP A 89 -15.66 17.87 -0.32
N TYR A 90 -15.78 19.19 -0.49
CA TYR A 90 -16.92 20.01 -0.05
C TYR A 90 -18.05 20.02 -1.07
N GLU A 91 -17.73 19.98 -2.37
CA GLU A 91 -18.70 20.07 -3.46
C GLU A 91 -19.32 18.70 -3.81
N ALA A 92 -18.63 17.60 -3.46
CA ALA A 92 -19.14 16.23 -3.59
C ALA A 92 -20.15 15.83 -2.50
N THR A 93 -20.25 16.60 -1.42
CA THR A 93 -21.14 16.31 -0.29
C THR A 93 -22.26 17.35 -0.21
N GLN A 94 -23.51 16.90 -0.34
CA GLN A 94 -24.69 17.71 -0.04
C GLN A 94 -25.22 17.40 1.36
N THR A 95 -25.89 18.37 1.98
CA THR A 95 -26.55 18.24 3.27
C THR A 95 -28.06 18.21 3.10
N ALA A 96 -28.74 17.19 3.62
CA ALA A 96 -30.19 17.13 3.71
C ALA A 96 -30.58 16.83 5.15
N GLY A 97 -31.05 17.86 5.88
CA GLY A 97 -31.20 17.78 7.33
C GLY A 97 -29.85 17.59 8.01
N ASP A 98 -29.76 16.61 8.91
CA ASP A 98 -28.55 16.29 9.70
C ASP A 98 -27.64 15.24 9.02
N VAL A 99 -27.78 15.07 7.71
CA VAL A 99 -27.10 14.02 6.93
C VAL A 99 -26.26 14.63 5.82
N LEU A 100 -24.96 14.30 5.81
CA LEU A 100 -24.05 14.49 4.68
C LEU A 100 -24.18 13.30 3.75
N PHE A 101 -24.53 13.54 2.49
CA PHE A 101 -24.62 12.50 1.47
C PHE A 101 -23.83 12.89 0.23
N ARG A 102 -23.21 11.89 -0.38
CA ARG A 102 -22.51 12.00 -1.67
C ARG A 102 -23.40 11.33 -2.72
N ILE A 103 -23.85 12.11 -3.70
CA ILE A 103 -24.59 11.56 -4.84
C ILE A 103 -23.54 11.21 -5.89
N GLU A 104 -23.30 9.93 -6.13
CA GLU A 104 -22.62 9.50 -7.35
C GLU A 104 -23.70 9.30 -8.42
N GLU A 105 -23.82 10.28 -9.32
CA GLU A 105 -24.71 10.18 -10.46
C GLU A 105 -24.05 9.29 -11.53
N SER A 106 -24.69 8.17 -11.83
CA SER A 106 -24.39 7.35 -13.00
C SER A 106 -24.69 8.17 -14.27
N VAL A 107 -23.63 8.53 -14.98
CA VAL A 107 -23.51 8.90 -16.41
C VAL A 107 -24.84 9.22 -17.13
N GLU A 108 -25.19 10.50 -17.25
CA GLU A 108 -25.16 11.26 -18.50
C GLU A 108 -25.56 12.74 -18.27
N GLN A 109 -24.78 13.65 -18.89
CA GLN A 109 -25.01 15.09 -19.11
C GLN A 109 -24.73 16.07 -17.96
N GLY A 110 -23.45 16.44 -17.87
CA GLY A 110 -22.97 17.66 -17.25
C GLY A 110 -21.64 17.41 -16.57
N ILE A 111 -20.52 17.59 -17.30
CA ILE A 111 -19.19 17.56 -16.67
C ILE A 111 -19.24 18.59 -15.54
N PRO A 112 -19.01 18.21 -14.26
CA PRO A 112 -19.19 19.11 -13.13
C PRO A 112 -18.30 20.34 -13.33
N GLU A 113 -18.92 21.51 -13.48
CA GLU A 113 -18.21 22.75 -13.78
C GLU A 113 -17.11 22.98 -12.75
N ASN A 114 -15.91 23.28 -13.27
CA ASN A 114 -14.71 23.36 -12.48
C ASN A 114 -14.64 24.66 -11.67
N LYS A 115 -15.43 24.74 -10.60
CA LYS A 115 -15.66 25.97 -9.82
C LYS A 115 -14.38 26.62 -9.31
N ILE A 116 -13.36 25.83 -8.99
CA ILE A 116 -12.09 26.33 -8.41
C ILE A 116 -11.11 26.90 -9.44
N THR A 117 -11.24 26.55 -10.72
CA THR A 117 -10.45 27.16 -11.80
C THR A 117 -11.20 28.28 -12.53
N THR A 118 -12.44 28.60 -12.10
CA THR A 118 -13.20 29.70 -12.71
C THR A 118 -12.59 31.08 -12.41
N LEU A 119 -12.59 31.95 -13.42
CA LEU A 119 -12.09 33.33 -13.32
C LEU A 119 -12.73 34.13 -12.16
N PRO A 120 -14.06 34.09 -11.92
CA PRO A 120 -14.67 34.86 -10.82
C PRO A 120 -14.19 34.40 -9.44
N TYR A 121 -14.00 33.09 -9.26
CA TYR A 121 -13.51 32.55 -8.00
C TYR A 121 -12.05 32.96 -7.74
N LEU A 122 -11.20 32.83 -8.75
CA LEU A 122 -9.80 33.20 -8.64
C LEU A 122 -9.66 34.73 -8.48
N LEU A 123 -10.44 35.55 -9.18
CA LEU A 123 -10.44 37.01 -8.96
C LEU A 123 -10.81 37.37 -7.52
N LYS A 124 -11.78 36.67 -6.93
CA LYS A 124 -12.13 36.85 -5.50
C LYS A 124 -10.99 36.43 -4.57
N ARG A 125 -10.25 35.39 -4.92
CA ARG A 125 -9.16 34.84 -4.08
C ARG A 125 -7.85 35.62 -4.19
N PHE A 126 -7.52 36.06 -5.40
CA PHE A 126 -6.27 36.75 -5.71
C PHE A 126 -6.41 38.28 -5.57
N GLY A 127 -7.57 38.84 -5.86
CA GLY A 127 -7.81 40.29 -5.82
C GLY A 127 -7.15 41.07 -6.96
N ASN A 128 -6.30 40.42 -7.78
CA ASN A 128 -5.66 40.98 -8.95
C ASN A 128 -5.87 40.06 -10.15
N ARG A 129 -6.21 40.63 -11.32
CA ARG A 129 -6.42 39.89 -12.56
C ARG A 129 -5.13 39.29 -13.12
N ASP A 130 -3.99 39.95 -12.90
CA ASP A 130 -2.70 39.48 -13.44
C ASP A 130 -2.24 38.20 -12.75
N ASP A 131 -2.38 38.10 -11.42
CA ASP A 131 -2.06 36.89 -10.66
C ASP A 131 -2.96 35.72 -11.08
N VAL A 132 -4.24 35.98 -11.35
CA VAL A 132 -5.18 34.96 -11.82
C VAL A 132 -4.78 34.42 -13.19
N ALA A 133 -4.40 35.31 -14.11
CA ALA A 133 -3.92 34.91 -15.42
C ALA A 133 -2.63 34.08 -15.31
N ALA A 134 -1.69 34.49 -14.46
CA ALA A 134 -0.45 33.75 -14.20
C ALA A 134 -0.73 32.37 -13.60
N PHE A 135 -1.66 32.28 -12.64
CA PHE A 135 -2.07 31.02 -12.02
C PHE A 135 -2.66 30.04 -13.05
N LEU A 136 -3.62 30.51 -13.86
CA LEU A 136 -4.28 29.67 -14.86
C LEU A 136 -3.32 29.22 -15.96
N SER A 137 -2.43 30.11 -16.41
CA SER A 137 -1.39 29.76 -17.38
C SER A 137 -0.46 28.68 -16.83
N ALA A 138 0.04 28.84 -15.60
CA ALA A 138 0.95 27.88 -14.99
C ALA A 138 0.26 26.54 -14.69
N LEU A 139 -1.00 26.57 -14.25
CA LEU A 139 -1.80 25.35 -14.03
C LEU A 139 -1.95 24.56 -15.34
N HIS A 140 -2.28 25.25 -16.43
CA HIS A 140 -2.43 24.63 -17.74
C HIS A 140 -1.10 24.05 -18.26
N ASP A 141 0.00 24.78 -18.11
CA ASP A 141 1.34 24.29 -18.48
C ASP A 141 1.78 23.07 -17.64
N ILE A 142 1.34 22.97 -16.37
CA ILE A 142 1.63 21.82 -15.50
C ILE A 142 0.84 20.58 -15.93
N THR A 143 -0.47 20.74 -16.19
CA THR A 143 -1.35 19.61 -16.45
C THR A 143 -1.21 19.12 -17.89
N GLY A 144 -1.18 20.04 -18.85
CA GLY A 144 -1.32 19.76 -20.28
C GLY A 144 -2.72 20.10 -20.81
N GLU A 145 -2.85 20.17 -22.14
CA GLU A 145 -4.10 20.51 -22.84
C GLU A 145 -5.17 19.40 -22.71
N ASP A 146 -4.74 18.13 -22.69
CA ASP A 146 -5.62 16.95 -22.69
C ASP A 146 -5.95 16.40 -21.30
N THR A 147 -5.53 17.07 -20.23
CA THR A 147 -5.76 16.57 -18.88
C THR A 147 -7.23 16.65 -18.50
N ASP A 148 -7.72 15.60 -17.85
CA ASP A 148 -9.07 15.58 -17.31
C ASP A 148 -9.29 16.70 -16.29
N GLN A 149 -10.53 17.20 -16.25
CA GLN A 149 -10.90 18.36 -15.44
C GLN A 149 -10.69 18.12 -13.93
N GLN A 150 -10.76 16.87 -13.48
CA GLN A 150 -10.59 16.47 -12.08
C GLN A 150 -9.11 16.47 -11.65
N SER A 151 -8.20 16.03 -12.52
CA SER A 151 -6.76 16.18 -12.27
C SER A 151 -6.35 17.65 -12.27
N GLN A 152 -6.87 18.47 -13.19
CA GLN A 152 -6.66 19.92 -13.18
C GLN A 152 -7.14 20.56 -11.87
N GLN A 153 -8.28 20.11 -11.34
CA GLN A 153 -8.80 20.55 -10.05
C GLN A 153 -7.90 20.16 -8.89
N THR A 154 -7.44 18.91 -8.88
CA THR A 154 -6.61 18.39 -7.78
C THR A 154 -5.31 19.19 -7.69
N VAL A 155 -4.65 19.43 -8.83
CA VAL A 155 -3.44 20.25 -8.92
C VAL A 155 -3.74 21.71 -8.53
N ALA A 156 -4.82 22.30 -9.03
CA ALA A 156 -5.23 23.65 -8.64
C ALA A 156 -5.48 23.78 -7.13
N SER A 157 -6.14 22.79 -6.53
CA SER A 157 -6.45 22.78 -5.10
C SER A 157 -5.20 22.68 -4.24
N HIS A 158 -4.23 21.84 -4.65
CA HIS A 158 -2.93 21.76 -3.99
C HIS A 158 -2.22 23.12 -3.94
N TYR A 159 -2.08 23.79 -5.09
CA TYR A 159 -1.36 25.07 -5.13
C TYR A 159 -2.11 26.23 -4.47
N LEU A 160 -3.45 26.25 -4.53
CA LEU A 160 -4.23 27.23 -3.77
C LEU A 160 -4.08 27.05 -2.25
N ARG A 161 -3.84 25.82 -1.78
CA ARG A 161 -3.52 25.53 -0.38
C ARG A 161 -2.11 25.99 -0.02
N GLU A 162 -1.12 25.71 -0.87
CA GLU A 162 0.25 26.22 -0.70
C GLU A 162 0.29 27.74 -0.62
N MET A 163 -0.50 28.44 -1.44
CA MET A 163 -0.61 29.91 -1.38
C MET A 163 -1.29 30.44 -0.11
N ALA A 164 -1.95 29.58 0.67
CA ALA A 164 -2.52 29.96 1.96
C ALA A 164 -1.46 29.95 3.08
N THR A 165 -0.43 29.11 2.96
CA THR A 165 0.63 28.95 3.95
C THR A 165 1.93 29.68 3.58
N ARG A 166 2.16 29.92 2.28
CA ARG A 166 3.38 30.50 1.72
C ARG A 166 3.07 31.79 0.95
N PRO A 167 4.04 32.70 0.79
CA PRO A 167 3.84 33.92 0.02
C PRO A 167 3.50 33.58 -1.44
N ARG A 168 2.34 34.06 -1.88
CA ARG A 168 1.76 33.80 -3.21
C ARG A 168 2.74 33.94 -4.37
N ASN A 169 3.59 34.97 -4.34
CA ASN A 169 4.55 35.25 -5.41
C ASN A 169 5.61 34.15 -5.55
N GLU A 170 5.94 33.43 -4.47
CA GLU A 170 6.87 32.30 -4.53
C GLU A 170 6.19 31.07 -5.12
N VAL A 171 4.97 30.77 -4.67
CA VAL A 171 4.21 29.62 -5.18
C VAL A 171 3.87 29.79 -6.67
N LEU A 172 3.49 30.99 -7.12
CA LEU A 172 3.27 31.26 -8.55
C LEU A 172 4.55 31.10 -9.38
N LYS A 173 5.72 31.48 -8.85
CA LYS A 173 7.01 31.26 -9.52
C LYS A 173 7.35 29.79 -9.60
N GLU A 174 7.11 29.02 -8.53
CA GLU A 174 7.30 27.57 -8.54
C GLU A 174 6.37 26.89 -9.53
N MET A 175 5.09 27.26 -9.53
CA MET A 175 4.14 26.76 -10.53
C MET A 175 4.59 27.07 -11.95
N ALA A 176 5.07 28.29 -12.22
CA ALA A 176 5.54 28.66 -13.55
C ALA A 176 6.80 27.86 -13.96
N LEU A 177 7.73 27.61 -13.03
CA LEU A 177 8.92 26.80 -13.28
C LEU A 177 8.56 25.33 -13.51
N LEU A 178 7.64 24.77 -12.72
CA LEU A 178 7.15 23.41 -12.90
C LEU A 178 6.38 23.25 -14.20
N GLY A 179 5.52 24.21 -14.55
CA GLY A 179 4.82 24.24 -15.83
C GLY A 179 5.80 24.28 -17.01
N PHE A 180 6.86 25.09 -16.92
CA PHE A 180 7.92 25.13 -17.94
C PHE A 180 8.63 23.77 -18.10
N GLN A 181 8.88 23.06 -16.99
CA GLN A 181 9.49 21.73 -17.03
C GLN A 181 8.53 20.66 -17.58
N MET A 182 7.28 20.65 -17.12
CA MET A 182 6.25 19.72 -17.57
C MET A 182 5.93 19.90 -19.04
N LYS A 183 5.91 21.14 -19.55
CA LYS A 183 5.76 21.41 -20.98
C LYS A 183 6.89 20.82 -21.82
N GLY A 184 8.11 20.81 -21.30
CA GLY A 184 9.25 20.13 -21.93
C GLY A 184 9.06 18.61 -21.98
N ILE A 185 8.55 18.02 -20.90
CA ILE A 185 8.28 16.58 -20.81
C ILE A 185 7.12 16.17 -21.71
N ASN A 186 6.03 16.94 -21.71
CA ASN A 186 4.87 16.71 -22.55
C ASN A 186 5.26 16.82 -24.03
N ALA A 187 6.05 17.82 -24.43
CA ALA A 187 6.54 17.93 -25.79
C ALA A 187 7.45 16.75 -26.22
N GLU A 188 8.33 16.25 -25.33
CA GLU A 188 9.10 15.04 -25.62
C GLU A 188 8.19 13.81 -25.76
N ARG A 189 7.13 13.72 -24.98
CA ARG A 189 6.18 12.62 -25.02
C ARG A 189 5.28 12.66 -26.25
N ASP A 190 4.80 13.84 -26.66
CA ASP A 190 4.01 14.00 -27.88
C ASP A 190 4.87 13.66 -29.11
N GLU A 191 6.17 14.04 -29.12
CA GLU A 191 7.14 13.61 -30.13
C GLU A 191 7.35 12.08 -30.14
N GLU A 192 7.32 11.41 -28.99
CA GLU A 192 7.43 9.95 -28.87
C GLU A 192 6.15 9.23 -29.31
N GLU A 193 4.98 9.73 -28.90
CA GLU A 193 3.67 9.19 -29.29
C GLU A 193 3.45 9.37 -30.81
N GLU A 194 3.83 10.52 -31.39
CA GLU A 194 3.84 10.71 -32.85
C GLU A 194 4.84 9.78 -33.55
N GLN A 195 6.04 9.56 -33.00
CA GLN A 195 7.00 8.61 -33.57
C GLN A 195 6.49 7.18 -33.52
N VAL A 196 5.81 6.77 -32.45
CA VAL A 196 5.18 5.44 -32.32
C VAL A 196 4.06 5.30 -33.34
N ILE A 197 3.17 6.28 -33.46
CA ILE A 197 2.08 6.27 -34.46
C ILE A 197 2.65 6.26 -35.89
N VAL A 198 3.70 7.01 -36.16
CA VAL A 198 4.38 7.05 -37.46
C VAL A 198 5.09 5.72 -37.75
N LEU A 199 5.75 5.10 -36.77
CA LEU A 199 6.37 3.77 -36.92
C LEU A 199 5.30 2.69 -37.17
N GLU A 200 4.19 2.72 -36.44
CA GLU A 200 3.07 1.79 -36.61
C GLU A 200 2.34 1.99 -37.96
N SER A 201 2.35 3.22 -38.48
CA SER A 201 1.84 3.58 -39.81
C SER A 201 2.80 3.19 -40.95
N ILE A 202 4.11 3.32 -40.73
CA ILE A 202 5.17 2.94 -41.69
C ILE A 202 5.28 1.42 -41.81
N GLU A 203 5.05 0.65 -40.74
CA GLU A 203 4.99 -0.83 -40.83
C GLU A 203 3.82 -1.32 -41.72
N ARG A 204 2.84 -0.45 -42.02
CA ARG A 204 1.73 -0.76 -42.94
C ARG A 204 1.92 -0.27 -44.37
N ARG A 205 2.97 0.51 -44.71
CA ARG A 205 3.22 1.00 -46.09
C ARG A 205 4.70 0.98 -46.48
N ARG A 206 4.97 0.42 -47.68
CA ARG A 206 6.29 0.26 -48.32
C ARG A 206 7.18 1.53 -48.29
N PRO A 207 8.52 1.39 -48.33
CA PRO A 207 9.43 2.46 -47.98
C PRO A 207 9.49 3.56 -49.06
N MET A 208 9.28 4.82 -48.64
CA MET A 208 9.74 6.01 -49.37
C MET A 208 10.93 6.64 -48.64
N LYS A 209 11.80 7.27 -49.44
CA LYS A 209 13.13 7.80 -49.06
C LYS A 209 13.05 8.94 -48.04
N PRO A 210 14.04 9.07 -47.14
CA PRO A 210 14.05 10.13 -46.14
C PRO A 210 14.42 11.48 -46.77
N GLU A 211 13.49 12.43 -46.69
CA GLU A 211 13.72 13.84 -46.97
C GLU A 211 14.06 14.58 -45.66
N LYS A 212 14.92 15.59 -45.79
CA LYS A 212 15.78 16.14 -44.73
C LYS A 212 14.98 16.85 -43.62
N LEU A 213 15.01 16.30 -42.40
CA LEU A 213 14.57 17.01 -41.20
C LEU A 213 15.50 18.21 -40.92
N GLN A 214 14.92 19.40 -40.98
CA GLN A 214 15.54 20.67 -40.63
C GLN A 214 15.55 20.87 -39.11
N THR A 215 16.72 21.28 -38.60
CA THR A 215 16.98 22.08 -37.38
C THR A 215 16.04 21.87 -36.19
N ARG A 216 16.41 20.92 -35.32
CA ARG A 216 15.83 20.70 -34.00
C ARG A 216 16.14 21.90 -33.08
N ALA A 217 15.12 22.45 -32.42
CA ALA A 217 15.31 23.46 -31.39
C ALA A 217 16.17 22.91 -30.23
N PRO A 218 16.97 23.75 -29.55
CA PRO A 218 17.78 23.31 -28.41
C PRO A 218 16.88 22.77 -27.30
N LYS A 219 17.19 21.56 -26.81
CA LYS A 219 16.47 20.92 -25.70
C LYS A 219 16.42 21.85 -24.48
N PRO A 220 15.27 21.99 -23.80
CA PRO A 220 15.18 22.81 -22.60
C PRO A 220 16.12 22.26 -21.52
N GLN A 221 16.87 23.15 -20.86
CA GLN A 221 17.76 22.77 -19.77
C GLN A 221 16.93 22.39 -18.54
N PHE A 222 17.10 21.15 -18.09
CA PHE A 222 16.43 20.61 -16.92
C PHE A 222 17.06 21.17 -15.64
N PHE A 223 16.25 21.73 -14.73
CA PHE A 223 16.75 22.25 -13.44
C PHE A 223 16.56 21.19 -12.34
N PRO A 224 17.64 20.67 -11.73
CA PRO A 224 17.58 19.55 -10.77
C PRO A 224 16.99 19.91 -9.39
N ILE A 225 16.49 21.13 -9.20
CA ILE A 225 16.03 21.64 -7.89
C ILE A 225 14.63 21.08 -7.53
N PHE A 226 13.82 20.69 -8.52
CA PHE A 226 12.42 20.30 -8.32
C PHE A 226 12.13 18.83 -8.66
N THR A 227 13.14 17.96 -8.63
CA THR A 227 12.96 16.55 -9.07
C THR A 227 11.91 15.80 -8.25
N HIS A 228 11.76 16.13 -6.96
CA HIS A 228 10.81 15.46 -6.08
C HIS A 228 9.39 15.98 -6.30
N GLU A 229 9.22 17.29 -6.44
CA GLU A 229 7.95 17.97 -6.73
C GLU A 229 7.44 17.58 -8.12
N LEU A 230 8.33 17.48 -9.11
CA LEU A 230 8.02 16.98 -10.44
C LEU A 230 7.50 15.54 -10.39
N GLN A 231 8.19 14.62 -9.71
CA GLN A 231 7.73 13.24 -9.55
C GLN A 231 6.40 13.14 -8.77
N ALA A 232 6.20 13.98 -7.76
CA ALA A 232 4.95 14.02 -7.02
C ALA A 232 3.79 14.51 -7.90
N THR A 233 4.03 15.53 -8.72
CA THR A 233 3.04 16.09 -9.64
C THR A 233 2.75 15.14 -10.80
N GLU A 234 3.77 14.48 -11.34
CA GLU A 234 3.64 13.41 -12.34
C GLU A 234 2.81 12.24 -11.80
N ARG A 235 2.99 11.84 -10.54
CA ARG A 235 2.13 10.83 -9.89
C ARG A 235 0.69 11.31 -9.67
N MET A 236 0.47 12.60 -9.47
CA MET A 236 -0.89 13.15 -9.35
C MET A 236 -1.60 13.18 -10.69
N ILE A 237 -0.93 13.66 -11.75
CA ILE A 237 -1.48 13.78 -13.11
C ILE A 237 -1.62 12.41 -13.78
N TYR A 238 -0.59 11.58 -13.67
CA TYR A 238 -0.54 10.24 -14.28
C TYR A 238 -0.70 9.14 -13.24
N ARG A 239 -1.56 9.37 -12.25
CA ARG A 239 -2.25 8.29 -11.54
C ARG A 239 -3.17 7.56 -12.55
N LYS A 240 -2.58 7.00 -13.61
CA LYS A 240 -3.14 5.84 -14.31
C LYS A 240 -3.46 4.88 -13.19
N SER A 241 -4.72 4.49 -13.10
CA SER A 241 -5.19 3.42 -12.24
C SER A 241 -4.18 2.27 -12.26
N SER A 242 -3.29 2.23 -11.26
CA SER A 242 -2.32 1.15 -11.10
C SER A 242 -3.02 -0.16 -10.69
N GLY A 243 -4.35 -0.11 -10.53
CA GLY A 243 -5.27 -1.24 -10.37
C GLY A 243 -6.14 -1.52 -11.62
N SER A 244 -5.97 -0.79 -12.73
CA SER A 244 -6.51 -1.22 -14.03
C SER A 244 -5.61 -2.33 -14.55
N PHE A 245 -5.80 -3.51 -13.98
CA PHE A 245 -5.39 -4.77 -14.57
C PHE A 245 -6.03 -4.83 -15.97
N ASN A 246 -5.24 -4.60 -17.03
CA ASN A 246 -5.54 -5.08 -18.37
C ASN A 246 -5.22 -6.59 -18.52
N LEU A 247 -5.24 -7.32 -17.41
CA LEU A 247 -5.34 -8.77 -17.35
C LEU A 247 -6.81 -9.03 -17.06
N HIS A 248 -7.49 -9.79 -17.92
CA HIS A 248 -8.88 -10.23 -17.69
C HIS A 248 -9.04 -10.74 -16.24
N PRO A 249 -9.66 -9.96 -15.33
CA PRO A 249 -9.70 -10.31 -13.91
C PRO A 249 -10.53 -11.56 -13.66
N ASP A 250 -11.46 -11.89 -14.54
CA ASP A 250 -12.38 -13.02 -14.34
C ASP A 250 -11.66 -14.37 -14.35
N ARG A 251 -10.59 -14.53 -15.15
CA ARG A 251 -10.08 -15.87 -15.47
C ARG A 251 -9.04 -16.40 -14.48
N ASP A 252 -8.10 -15.55 -14.07
CA ASP A 252 -7.06 -15.95 -13.10
C ASP A 252 -7.65 -16.11 -11.69
N PHE A 253 -8.67 -15.31 -11.36
CA PHE A 253 -9.41 -15.43 -10.10
C PHE A 253 -10.23 -16.73 -10.06
N GLN A 254 -10.95 -17.05 -11.13
CA GLN A 254 -11.78 -18.26 -11.18
C GLN A 254 -10.93 -19.54 -11.09
N GLU A 255 -9.74 -19.60 -11.72
CA GLU A 255 -8.82 -20.74 -11.57
C GLU A 255 -8.26 -20.91 -10.14
N GLU A 256 -8.05 -19.81 -9.40
CA GLU A 256 -7.59 -19.87 -8.00
C GLU A 256 -8.69 -20.39 -7.06
N TRP A 257 -9.94 -19.98 -7.27
CA TRP A 257 -11.09 -20.41 -6.46
C TRP A 257 -11.59 -21.81 -6.81
N GLU A 258 -11.55 -22.19 -8.09
CA GLU A 258 -11.77 -23.59 -8.53
C GLU A 258 -10.73 -24.52 -7.89
N GLY A 259 -9.48 -24.06 -7.75
CA GLY A 259 -8.42 -24.78 -7.03
C GLY A 259 -8.67 -24.95 -5.52
N LEU A 260 -9.55 -24.13 -4.95
CA LEU A 260 -10.01 -24.21 -3.56
C LEU A 260 -11.30 -25.05 -3.41
N GLY A 261 -11.88 -25.53 -4.51
CA GLY A 261 -13.06 -26.40 -4.51
C GLY A 261 -14.40 -25.67 -4.38
N LEU A 262 -14.44 -24.36 -4.61
CA LEU A 262 -15.69 -23.58 -4.63
C LEU A 262 -16.47 -23.88 -5.90
N THR A 263 -17.80 -23.93 -5.79
CA THR A 263 -18.67 -23.97 -6.98
C THR A 263 -18.69 -22.61 -7.68
N GLU A 264 -19.13 -22.57 -8.94
CA GLU A 264 -19.23 -21.32 -9.71
C GLU A 264 -20.14 -20.29 -9.00
N GLU A 265 -21.26 -20.74 -8.42
CA GLU A 265 -22.15 -19.90 -7.59
C GLU A 265 -21.46 -19.38 -6.33
N GLU A 266 -20.76 -20.25 -5.57
CA GLU A 266 -20.04 -19.80 -4.36
C GLU A 266 -18.87 -18.87 -4.69
N SER A 267 -18.22 -19.06 -5.83
CA SER A 267 -17.16 -18.18 -6.30
C SER A 267 -17.72 -16.81 -6.68
N GLY A 268 -18.90 -16.76 -7.30
CA GLY A 268 -19.65 -15.54 -7.59
C GLY A 268 -20.07 -14.81 -6.32
N GLU A 269 -20.58 -15.52 -5.32
CA GLU A 269 -20.95 -14.94 -4.01
C GLU A 269 -19.73 -14.38 -3.26
N VAL A 270 -18.57 -15.02 -3.35
CA VAL A 270 -17.32 -14.54 -2.75
C VAL A 270 -16.73 -13.36 -3.52
N LEU A 271 -16.82 -13.37 -4.85
CA LEU A 271 -16.36 -12.27 -5.70
C LEU A 271 -17.24 -11.04 -5.46
N GLU A 272 -18.56 -11.22 -5.45
CA GLU A 272 -19.53 -10.19 -5.08
C GLU A 272 -19.20 -9.69 -3.67
N ALA A 273 -19.08 -10.57 -2.67
CA ALA A 273 -18.68 -10.20 -1.32
C ALA A 273 -17.27 -9.61 -1.19
N MET A 274 -16.40 -9.67 -2.20
CA MET A 274 -15.09 -9.01 -2.24
C MET A 274 -15.14 -7.65 -2.95
N GLU A 275 -15.95 -7.52 -4.01
CA GLU A 275 -16.32 -6.23 -4.62
C GLU A 275 -17.11 -5.37 -3.65
N GLN A 276 -17.79 -6.02 -2.71
CA GLN A 276 -18.36 -5.36 -1.55
C GLN A 276 -17.29 -4.77 -0.63
N TYR A 277 -15.97 -4.81 -0.84
CA TYR A 277 -15.00 -4.11 0.05
C TYR A 277 -13.95 -3.32 -0.74
N ASP A 278 -13.75 -2.04 -0.41
CA ASP A 278 -12.64 -1.25 -0.97
C ASP A 278 -11.26 -1.64 -0.38
N GLU A 279 -10.18 -1.03 -0.87
CA GLU A 279 -8.79 -1.22 -0.39
C GLU A 279 -8.61 -0.91 1.12
N ASN A 280 -9.60 -0.29 1.77
CA ASN A 280 -9.63 0.04 3.19
C ASN A 280 -10.61 -0.84 3.99
N GLY A 281 -11.29 -1.80 3.37
CA GLY A 281 -12.22 -2.71 4.03
C GLY A 281 -13.61 -2.12 4.30
N LEU A 282 -14.08 -1.15 3.48
CA LEU A 282 -15.42 -0.58 3.61
C LEU A 282 -16.43 -1.18 2.62
N ILE A 283 -17.68 -1.41 3.07
CA ILE A 283 -18.67 -2.20 2.34
C ILE A 283 -19.31 -1.45 1.14
N HIS A 284 -19.23 -1.95 -0.10
CA HIS A 284 -20.16 -1.65 -1.21
C HIS A 284 -21.27 -2.71 -1.26
N MET A 285 -22.50 -2.40 -1.70
CA MET A 285 -23.52 -3.42 -2.06
C MET A 285 -24.22 -3.03 -3.38
N SER A 286 -24.85 -4.01 -4.05
CA SER A 286 -25.30 -4.04 -5.46
C SER A 286 -26.51 -3.16 -5.86
N SER A 287 -27.03 -3.35 -7.08
CA SER A 287 -26.98 -2.37 -8.18
C SER A 287 -28.20 -1.47 -8.47
N TYR A 288 -29.25 -1.36 -7.64
CA TYR A 288 -30.42 -0.53 -7.99
C TYR A 288 -31.04 0.21 -6.79
N HIS A 289 -30.49 1.39 -6.47
CA HIS A 289 -30.88 2.30 -5.37
C HIS A 289 -30.68 1.66 -3.96
N ARG A 290 -30.20 2.30 -2.87
CA ARG A 290 -30.19 3.70 -2.39
C ARG A 290 -29.40 3.73 -1.04
N PRO A 291 -29.52 4.76 -0.17
CA PRO A 291 -28.44 5.32 0.64
C PRO A 291 -27.84 4.37 1.70
N THR A 292 -26.54 4.54 1.92
CA THR A 292 -25.83 3.93 3.06
C THR A 292 -25.87 4.90 4.25
N THR A 293 -26.57 4.51 5.32
CA THR A 293 -26.47 5.21 6.62
C THR A 293 -25.09 4.98 7.21
N VAL A 294 -24.23 6.00 7.17
CA VAL A 294 -22.98 6.04 7.93
C VAL A 294 -23.26 6.77 9.24
N GLY A 295 -23.75 6.02 10.22
CA GLY A 295 -23.87 6.45 11.61
C GLY A 295 -24.97 7.48 11.91
N THR A 296 -25.50 7.39 13.13
CA THR A 296 -26.07 8.55 13.83
C THR A 296 -24.90 9.33 14.42
N MET A 297 -24.77 10.63 14.14
CA MET A 297 -23.86 11.50 14.88
C MET A 297 -24.30 11.54 16.35
N SER A 298 -23.83 10.60 17.17
CA SER A 298 -23.64 10.91 18.58
C SER A 298 -22.44 11.85 18.66
N GLU A 299 -22.58 12.93 19.40
CA GLU A 299 -21.70 14.11 19.39
C GLU A 299 -20.22 13.86 19.72
N THR A 300 -19.79 12.62 20.00
CA THR A 300 -18.38 12.30 20.24
C THR A 300 -18.02 10.87 19.80
N ASP A 301 -17.82 10.62 18.51
CA ASP A 301 -17.15 9.41 18.04
C ASP A 301 -15.64 9.51 18.34
N TYR A 302 -15.27 9.20 19.58
CA TYR A 302 -13.86 9.12 19.94
C TYR A 302 -13.20 7.90 19.30
N ASP A 303 -12.04 8.12 18.71
CA ASP A 303 -11.21 7.11 18.10
C ASP A 303 -9.88 6.94 18.86
N LYS A 304 -8.99 6.09 18.34
CA LYS A 304 -7.67 5.87 18.94
C LYS A 304 -6.78 7.13 19.00
N PHE A 305 -7.06 8.13 18.16
CA PHE A 305 -6.30 9.37 18.08
C PHE A 305 -6.89 10.47 18.98
N SER A 306 -8.02 10.20 19.60
CA SER A 306 -8.66 11.09 20.58
C SER A 306 -7.95 11.11 21.93
N LEU A 307 -7.06 10.15 22.18
CA LEU A 307 -6.20 10.09 23.36
C LEU A 307 -4.81 10.69 23.05
N PRO A 308 -4.18 11.45 23.96
CA PRO A 308 -2.78 11.82 23.86
C PRO A 308 -1.87 10.61 23.63
N GLU A 309 -0.76 10.82 22.94
CA GLU A 309 0.16 9.75 22.52
C GLU A 309 0.65 8.88 23.69
N GLU A 310 0.88 9.50 24.85
CA GLU A 310 1.27 8.82 26.09
C GLU A 310 0.24 7.82 26.63
N HIS A 311 -1.04 7.99 26.26
CA HIS A 311 -2.16 7.18 26.72
C HIS A 311 -2.71 6.22 25.65
N GLN A 312 -2.25 6.29 24.40
CA GLN A 312 -2.61 5.32 23.36
C GLN A 312 -2.36 3.85 23.74
N PRO A 313 -1.33 3.49 24.53
CA PRO A 313 -1.17 2.11 25.01
C PRO A 313 -2.36 1.57 25.81
N LEU A 314 -3.16 2.44 26.44
CA LEU A 314 -4.34 2.06 27.21
C LEU A 314 -5.45 1.51 26.32
N ILE A 315 -5.55 1.95 25.05
CA ILE A 315 -6.50 1.37 24.09
C ILE A 315 -6.18 -0.12 23.91
N ASN A 316 -4.90 -0.47 23.72
CA ASN A 316 -4.50 -1.86 23.58
C ASN A 316 -4.84 -2.69 24.83
N LEU A 317 -4.79 -2.08 26.02
CA LEU A 317 -5.20 -2.73 27.27
C LEU A 317 -6.71 -2.97 27.29
N VAL A 318 -7.52 -1.95 27.00
CA VAL A 318 -9.00 -2.05 26.97
C VAL A 318 -9.47 -3.00 25.86
N THR A 319 -8.85 -2.96 24.67
CA THR A 319 -9.14 -3.91 23.58
C THR A 319 -8.81 -5.35 23.98
N LYS A 320 -7.68 -5.59 24.66
CA LYS A 320 -7.36 -6.92 25.20
C LYS A 320 -8.38 -7.35 26.26
N ALA A 321 -8.74 -6.45 27.18
CA ALA A 321 -9.74 -6.75 28.20
C ALA A 321 -11.07 -7.15 27.55
N TYR A 322 -11.51 -6.43 26.53
CA TYR A 322 -12.69 -6.78 25.75
C TYR A 322 -12.58 -8.16 25.07
N ILE A 323 -11.50 -8.41 24.32
CA ILE A 323 -11.28 -9.67 23.57
C ILE A 323 -11.23 -10.89 24.50
N TYR A 324 -10.71 -10.73 25.72
CA TYR A 324 -10.60 -11.81 26.70
C TYR A 324 -11.76 -11.84 27.71
N SER A 325 -12.79 -11.01 27.54
CA SER A 325 -13.92 -10.87 28.47
C SER A 325 -13.46 -10.58 29.92
N GLN A 326 -12.40 -9.77 30.05
CA GLN A 326 -11.84 -9.28 31.32
C GLN A 326 -12.25 -7.84 31.62
N ASP A 327 -13.14 -7.25 30.82
CA ASP A 327 -13.69 -5.91 30.94
C ASP A 327 -14.78 -5.81 32.04
N ASN A 328 -14.51 -6.41 33.20
CA ASN A 328 -15.41 -6.42 34.35
C ASN A 328 -15.38 -5.07 35.13
N PRO A 329 -16.32 -4.82 36.06
CA PRO A 329 -16.32 -3.57 36.84
C PRO A 329 -15.03 -3.33 37.63
N GLU A 330 -14.35 -4.39 38.05
CA GLU A 330 -13.08 -4.30 38.77
C GLU A 330 -11.96 -3.76 37.87
N PHE A 331 -11.85 -4.23 36.62
CA PHE A 331 -10.93 -3.72 35.62
C PHE A 331 -11.11 -2.22 35.41
N TRP A 332 -12.35 -1.76 35.25
CA TRP A 332 -12.64 -0.33 35.09
C TRP A 332 -12.33 0.49 36.34
N THR A 333 -12.55 -0.07 37.53
CA THR A 333 -12.20 0.57 38.79
C THR A 333 -10.69 0.73 38.93
N GLN A 334 -9.92 -0.33 38.64
CA GLN A 334 -8.45 -0.30 38.65
C GLN A 334 -7.92 0.68 37.59
N LEU A 335 -8.46 0.65 36.38
CA LEU A 335 -8.07 1.57 35.31
C LEU A 335 -8.33 3.03 35.72
N ARG A 336 -9.47 3.31 36.37
CA ARG A 336 -9.79 4.64 36.91
C ARG A 336 -8.81 5.08 38.00
N THR A 337 -8.34 4.18 38.86
CA THR A 337 -7.35 4.54 39.91
C THR A 337 -5.98 4.90 39.35
N HIS A 338 -5.69 4.50 38.11
CA HIS A 338 -4.41 4.80 37.43
C HIS A 338 -4.50 5.96 36.44
N LEU A 339 -5.71 6.51 36.21
CA LEU A 339 -5.96 7.62 35.31
C LEU A 339 -6.40 8.84 36.12
N ASP A 340 -5.54 9.85 36.18
CA ASP A 340 -5.84 11.11 36.88
C ASP A 340 -6.86 11.98 36.10
N ASP A 341 -7.02 11.74 34.80
CA ASP A 341 -7.90 12.51 33.92
C ASP A 341 -9.25 11.79 33.68
N GLU A 342 -10.33 12.39 34.19
CA GLU A 342 -11.71 11.88 34.04
C GLU A 342 -12.17 11.86 32.58
N ARG A 343 -11.76 12.86 31.78
CA ARG A 343 -12.13 12.94 30.36
C ARG A 343 -11.53 11.78 29.57
N MET A 344 -10.30 11.40 29.91
CA MET A 344 -9.62 10.27 29.29
C MET A 344 -10.31 8.94 29.59
N PHE A 345 -10.81 8.80 30.82
CA PHE A 345 -11.58 7.64 31.22
C PHE A 345 -12.92 7.57 30.46
N GLU A 346 -13.63 8.69 30.29
CA GLU A 346 -14.85 8.76 29.48
C GLU A 346 -14.59 8.37 28.02
N ILE A 347 -13.51 8.89 27.42
CA ILE A 347 -13.10 8.53 26.05
C ILE A 347 -12.89 7.01 25.93
N LEU A 348 -12.17 6.40 26.87
CA LEU A 348 -11.92 4.95 26.87
C LEU A 348 -13.21 4.13 27.03
N GLN A 349 -14.18 4.59 27.82
CA GLN A 349 -15.49 3.95 27.96
C GLN A 349 -16.30 4.04 26.66
N GLN A 350 -16.29 5.19 25.98
CA GLN A 350 -16.99 5.36 24.71
C GLN A 350 -16.36 4.49 23.61
N ILE A 351 -15.03 4.46 23.52
CA ILE A 351 -14.31 3.55 22.61
C ILE A 351 -14.68 2.08 22.89
N HIS A 352 -14.72 1.69 24.17
CA HIS A 352 -15.12 0.33 24.57
C HIS A 352 -16.56 0.00 24.21
N ALA A 353 -17.49 0.94 24.38
CA ALA A 353 -18.88 0.78 23.95
C ALA A 353 -18.97 0.53 22.42
N GLY A 354 -18.12 1.20 21.64
CA GLY A 354 -17.98 0.99 20.20
C GLY A 354 -17.46 -0.41 19.81
N PHE A 355 -16.72 -1.10 20.67
CA PHE A 355 -16.19 -2.45 20.36
C PHE A 355 -17.29 -3.48 20.15
N GLY A 356 -18.48 -3.27 20.72
CA GLY A 356 -19.66 -4.10 20.45
C GLY A 356 -20.16 -4.02 19.01
N ASN A 357 -19.89 -2.92 18.30
CA ASN A 357 -20.34 -2.73 16.93
C ASN A 357 -19.32 -3.30 15.92
N ASP A 358 -18.04 -3.32 16.28
CA ASP A 358 -16.97 -3.89 15.45
C ASP A 358 -17.12 -5.42 15.33
N LEU A 359 -17.30 -5.90 14.09
CA LEU A 359 -17.46 -7.33 13.80
C LEU A 359 -16.22 -8.14 14.16
N HIS A 360 -15.02 -7.64 13.87
CA HIS A 360 -13.76 -8.33 14.16
C HIS A 360 -13.58 -8.50 15.67
N LEU A 361 -13.78 -7.44 16.46
CA LEU A 361 -13.65 -7.49 17.92
C LEU A 361 -14.70 -8.40 18.55
N ARG A 362 -15.95 -8.36 18.09
CA ARG A 362 -16.99 -9.31 18.51
C ARG A 362 -16.61 -10.75 18.22
N LEU A 363 -16.09 -11.05 17.03
CA LEU A 363 -15.66 -12.41 16.67
C LEU A 363 -14.45 -12.84 17.50
N MET A 364 -13.48 -11.96 17.74
CA MET A 364 -12.33 -12.22 18.62
C MET A 364 -12.76 -12.53 20.06
N ARG A 365 -13.82 -11.88 20.55
CA ARG A 365 -14.38 -12.11 21.89
C ARG A 365 -15.17 -13.41 21.98
N ASN A 366 -16.11 -13.61 21.05
CA ASN A 366 -17.16 -14.63 21.18
C ASN A 366 -16.82 -15.95 20.47
N VAL A 367 -15.99 -15.93 19.43
CA VAL A 367 -15.69 -17.10 18.61
C VAL A 367 -14.24 -17.53 18.85
N GLY A 368 -14.05 -18.47 19.79
CA GLY A 368 -12.71 -18.96 20.17
C GLY A 368 -11.91 -19.54 18.99
N LEU A 369 -12.59 -20.21 18.05
CA LEU A 369 -11.97 -20.74 16.83
C LEU A 369 -11.43 -19.61 15.93
N TYR A 370 -12.23 -18.57 15.69
CA TYR A 370 -11.82 -17.38 14.93
C TYR A 370 -10.58 -16.74 15.56
N ARG A 371 -10.62 -16.49 16.87
CA ARG A 371 -9.47 -15.93 17.62
C ARG A 371 -8.23 -16.80 17.48
N GLY A 372 -8.37 -18.12 17.56
CA GLY A 372 -7.27 -19.08 17.42
C GLY A 372 -6.65 -19.07 16.02
N ILE A 373 -7.47 -19.06 14.98
CA ILE A 373 -7.03 -18.98 13.58
C ILE A 373 -6.34 -17.65 13.32
N TYR A 374 -6.98 -16.52 13.67
CA TYR A 374 -6.43 -15.18 13.45
C TYR A 374 -5.10 -14.96 14.20
N THR A 375 -4.99 -15.46 15.44
CA THR A 375 -3.74 -15.36 16.21
C THR A 375 -2.61 -16.17 15.56
N ARG A 376 -2.90 -17.37 15.05
CA ARG A 376 -1.90 -18.16 14.31
C ARG A 376 -1.52 -17.49 13.01
N LEU A 377 -2.49 -16.92 12.29
CA LEU A 377 -2.25 -16.19 11.05
C LEU A 377 -1.28 -15.04 11.28
N ARG A 378 -1.51 -14.20 12.30
CA ARG A 378 -0.62 -13.07 12.65
C ARG A 378 0.79 -13.51 13.04
N LYS A 379 0.93 -14.71 13.62
CA LYS A 379 2.21 -15.31 14.03
C LYS A 379 2.94 -16.03 12.91
N ALA A 380 2.25 -16.36 11.82
CA ALA A 380 2.83 -17.09 10.69
C ALA A 380 3.99 -16.31 10.08
N LYS A 381 5.11 -16.99 9.89
CA LYS A 381 6.32 -16.40 9.29
C LYS A 381 6.57 -16.91 7.87
N ASP A 382 5.83 -17.92 7.45
CA ASP A 382 5.97 -18.55 6.14
C ASP A 382 4.64 -18.47 5.38
N MET A 383 4.69 -18.18 4.07
CA MET A 383 3.52 -18.24 3.20
C MET A 383 2.84 -19.61 3.23
N LYS A 384 3.60 -20.71 3.38
CA LYS A 384 3.02 -22.05 3.48
C LYS A 384 2.18 -22.23 4.75
N GLU A 385 2.62 -21.65 5.87
CA GLU A 385 1.83 -21.64 7.11
C GLU A 385 0.53 -20.85 6.92
N VAL A 386 0.61 -19.68 6.27
CA VAL A 386 -0.57 -18.86 5.96
C VAL A 386 -1.58 -19.63 5.11
N SER A 387 -1.14 -20.24 4.02
CA SER A 387 -2.02 -21.06 3.16
C SER A 387 -2.61 -22.25 3.91
N GLY A 388 -1.84 -22.88 4.82
CA GLY A 388 -2.35 -23.95 5.69
C GLY A 388 -3.45 -23.47 6.63
N ILE A 389 -3.27 -22.29 7.24
CA ILE A 389 -4.25 -21.66 8.13
C ILE A 389 -5.52 -21.26 7.37
N LEU A 390 -5.39 -20.73 6.15
CA LEU A 390 -6.54 -20.39 5.30
C LEU A 390 -7.35 -21.62 4.88
N LYS A 391 -6.66 -22.73 4.55
CA LYS A 391 -7.34 -24.01 4.28
C LYS A 391 -8.09 -24.54 5.50
N GLU A 392 -7.52 -24.42 6.69
CA GLU A 392 -8.21 -24.79 7.92
C GLU A 392 -9.43 -23.90 8.18
N ALA A 393 -9.32 -22.58 7.96
CA ALA A 393 -10.43 -21.66 8.06
C ALA A 393 -11.56 -21.99 7.05
N PHE A 394 -11.19 -22.38 5.83
CA PHE A 394 -12.14 -22.82 4.81
C PHE A 394 -12.87 -24.09 5.23
N GLN A 395 -12.16 -25.12 5.71
CA GLN A 395 -12.78 -26.34 6.24
C GLN A 395 -13.68 -26.06 7.45
N ALA A 396 -13.34 -25.08 8.28
CA ALA A 396 -14.19 -24.65 9.38
C ALA A 396 -15.45 -23.91 8.88
N LYS A 397 -15.38 -23.15 7.78
CA LYS A 397 -16.55 -22.59 7.09
C LYS A 397 -17.44 -23.69 6.51
N GLU A 398 -16.88 -24.66 5.80
CA GLU A 398 -17.66 -25.78 5.23
C GLU A 398 -18.42 -26.58 6.29
N LYS A 399 -17.79 -26.78 7.46
CA LYS A 399 -18.41 -27.46 8.60
C LYS A 399 -19.33 -26.54 9.43
N GLN A 400 -19.56 -25.30 9.00
CA GLN A 400 -20.37 -24.29 9.68
C GLN A 400 -19.88 -23.94 11.10
N PHE A 401 -18.61 -24.20 11.43
CA PHE A 401 -17.98 -23.74 12.67
C PHE A 401 -17.57 -22.27 12.62
N LEU A 402 -17.39 -21.73 11.41
CA LEU A 402 -17.21 -20.30 11.14
C LEU A 402 -18.34 -19.82 10.24
N SER A 403 -18.83 -18.60 10.49
CA SER A 403 -19.72 -17.92 9.57
C SER A 403 -18.97 -17.47 8.31
N LEU A 404 -19.69 -17.24 7.22
CA LEU A 404 -19.12 -16.69 5.98
C LEU A 404 -18.39 -15.37 6.25
N GLN A 405 -19.02 -14.44 6.98
CA GLN A 405 -18.40 -13.16 7.36
C GLN A 405 -17.08 -13.33 8.13
N ALA A 406 -17.02 -14.29 9.06
CA ALA A 406 -15.81 -14.58 9.82
C ALA A 406 -14.70 -15.16 8.91
N PHE A 407 -15.07 -16.05 7.99
CA PHE A 407 -14.14 -16.58 7.00
C PHE A 407 -13.60 -15.47 6.07
N THR A 408 -14.47 -14.59 5.57
CA THR A 408 -14.07 -13.45 4.72
C THR A 408 -13.02 -12.58 5.42
N LEU A 409 -13.25 -12.20 6.68
CA LEU A 409 -12.27 -11.42 7.45
C LEU A 409 -10.92 -12.15 7.62
N ILE A 410 -10.94 -13.47 7.85
CA ILE A 410 -9.71 -14.28 7.93
C ILE A 410 -9.00 -14.34 6.56
N SER A 411 -9.76 -14.51 5.48
CA SER A 411 -9.23 -14.56 4.11
C SER A 411 -8.56 -13.26 3.73
N THR A 412 -9.23 -12.12 3.95
CA THR A 412 -8.68 -10.78 3.71
C THR A 412 -7.43 -10.53 4.55
N ALA A 413 -7.45 -10.84 5.84
CA ALA A 413 -6.27 -10.74 6.69
C ALA A 413 -5.13 -11.64 6.21
N GLY A 414 -5.46 -12.81 5.65
CA GLY A 414 -4.50 -13.75 5.09
C GLY A 414 -3.81 -13.20 3.84
N LYS A 415 -4.56 -12.60 2.92
CA LYS A 415 -4.02 -11.95 1.71
C LYS A 415 -3.08 -10.80 2.08
N LEU A 416 -3.51 -9.90 2.97
CA LEU A 416 -2.68 -8.79 3.46
C LEU A 416 -1.39 -9.30 4.13
N HIS A 417 -1.48 -10.40 4.89
CA HIS A 417 -0.32 -10.99 5.52
C HIS A 417 0.63 -11.68 4.53
N GLN A 418 0.10 -12.31 3.47
CA GLN A 418 0.90 -12.85 2.36
C GLN A 418 1.66 -11.73 1.65
N GLU A 419 1.01 -10.61 1.35
CA GLU A 419 1.68 -9.43 0.76
C GLU A 419 2.79 -8.90 1.66
N ARG A 420 2.53 -8.81 2.97
CA ARG A 420 3.55 -8.41 3.93
C ARG A 420 4.77 -9.34 3.91
N LEU A 421 4.55 -10.65 3.88
CA LEU A 421 5.64 -11.64 3.76
C LEU A 421 6.34 -11.57 2.40
N ARG A 422 5.58 -11.31 1.33
CA ARG A 422 6.09 -11.11 -0.04
C ARG A 422 6.92 -9.83 -0.16
N ASN A 423 6.67 -8.83 0.68
CA ASN A 423 7.42 -7.56 0.72
C ASN A 423 8.47 -7.51 1.85
N GLU A 424 8.58 -8.56 2.67
CA GLU A 424 9.58 -8.64 3.75
C GLU A 424 10.99 -8.49 3.17
N ARG A 425 11.96 -7.93 3.90
CA ARG A 425 13.34 -7.84 3.37
C ARG A 425 13.94 -9.23 3.16
N ASP A 426 14.90 -9.33 2.23
CA ASP A 426 15.64 -10.57 2.01
C ASP A 426 16.41 -10.95 3.28
N TYR A 427 16.38 -12.22 3.63
CA TYR A 427 17.18 -12.74 4.72
C TYR A 427 18.66 -12.72 4.31
N PRO A 428 19.62 -12.60 5.25
CA PRO A 428 21.04 -12.62 4.92
C PRO A 428 21.43 -13.82 4.05
N LEU A 429 20.90 -15.00 4.35
CA LEU A 429 21.14 -16.21 3.55
C LEU A 429 20.50 -16.14 2.16
N THR A 430 19.28 -15.59 2.02
CA THR A 430 18.64 -15.33 0.72
C THR A 430 19.52 -14.43 -0.14
N PHE A 431 20.01 -13.33 0.44
CA PHE A 431 20.89 -12.39 -0.25
C PHE A 431 22.19 -13.06 -0.71
N LEU A 432 22.83 -13.85 0.16
CA LEU A 432 24.05 -14.58 -0.18
C LEU A 432 23.82 -15.61 -1.29
N LEU A 433 22.70 -16.34 -1.26
CA LEU A 433 22.34 -17.28 -2.32
C LEU A 433 22.07 -16.57 -3.66
N LYS A 434 21.29 -15.48 -3.65
CA LYS A 434 21.06 -14.64 -4.85
C LYS A 434 22.37 -14.14 -5.44
N ARG A 435 23.28 -13.66 -4.59
CA ARG A 435 24.61 -13.22 -4.99
C ARG A 435 25.45 -14.35 -5.58
N ALA A 436 25.48 -15.52 -4.94
CA ALA A 436 26.20 -16.69 -5.41
C ALA A 436 25.67 -17.18 -6.77
N ILE A 437 24.35 -17.18 -6.98
CA ILE A 437 23.72 -17.51 -8.27
C ILE A 437 24.15 -16.52 -9.36
N LYS A 438 24.19 -15.22 -9.04
CA LYS A 438 24.60 -14.17 -9.97
C LYS A 438 26.08 -14.26 -10.34
N GLU A 439 26.95 -14.52 -9.37
CA GLU A 439 28.40 -14.63 -9.58
C GLU A 439 28.79 -15.97 -10.24
N ASN A 440 28.05 -17.05 -9.97
CA ASN A 440 28.31 -18.37 -10.54
C ASN A 440 26.99 -19.13 -10.85
N PRO A 441 26.45 -18.98 -12.08
CA PRO A 441 25.28 -19.72 -12.53
C PRO A 441 25.46 -21.25 -12.50
N GLY A 442 26.70 -21.76 -12.47
CA GLY A 442 27.00 -23.19 -12.32
C GLY A 442 26.56 -23.79 -10.98
N ILE A 443 26.11 -22.97 -10.02
CA ILE A 443 25.51 -23.42 -8.75
C ILE A 443 24.07 -23.91 -8.96
N ILE A 444 23.37 -23.55 -10.04
CA ILE A 444 21.95 -23.92 -10.22
C ILE A 444 21.69 -25.45 -10.15
N PRO A 445 22.50 -26.33 -10.79
CA PRO A 445 22.35 -27.78 -10.63
C PRO A 445 22.50 -28.25 -9.17
N SER A 446 23.34 -27.57 -8.37
CA SER A 446 23.48 -27.87 -6.93
C SER A 446 22.24 -27.52 -6.12
N LEU A 447 21.48 -26.51 -6.55
CA LEU A 447 20.21 -26.13 -5.94
C LEU A 447 19.06 -27.07 -6.32
N ASN A 448 19.23 -27.93 -7.33
CA ASN A 448 18.24 -28.94 -7.70
C ASN A 448 18.55 -30.33 -7.10
N ASN A 449 19.80 -30.55 -6.64
CA ASN A 449 20.21 -31.84 -6.12
C ASN A 449 20.02 -31.92 -4.59
N ALA A 450 19.16 -32.85 -4.15
CA ALA A 450 18.77 -33.00 -2.75
C ALA A 450 19.94 -33.26 -1.78
N ASP A 451 21.01 -33.87 -2.29
CA ASP A 451 22.16 -34.25 -1.46
C ASP A 451 23.12 -33.11 -1.19
N GLN A 452 23.02 -32.01 -1.96
CA GLN A 452 23.97 -30.91 -1.90
C GLN A 452 23.61 -29.89 -0.80
N GLU A 453 24.65 -29.29 -0.20
CA GLU A 453 24.49 -28.32 0.89
C GLU A 453 23.66 -27.11 0.49
N ALA A 454 23.82 -26.62 -0.75
CA ALA A 454 23.06 -25.49 -1.28
C ALA A 454 21.55 -25.75 -1.25
N TYR A 455 21.12 -26.96 -1.61
CA TYR A 455 19.71 -27.34 -1.54
C TYR A 455 19.20 -27.41 -0.10
N LYS A 456 20.00 -27.95 0.83
CA LYS A 456 19.64 -28.03 2.26
C LYS A 456 19.49 -26.62 2.86
N LEU A 457 20.40 -25.71 2.50
CA LEU A 457 20.33 -24.29 2.89
C LEU A 457 19.09 -23.62 2.32
N LEU A 458 18.82 -23.81 1.02
CA LEU A 458 17.63 -23.29 0.39
C LEU A 458 16.35 -23.81 1.06
N LYS A 459 16.26 -25.12 1.31
CA LYS A 459 15.11 -25.74 2.00
C LYS A 459 14.90 -25.27 3.43
N SER A 460 15.94 -24.74 4.08
CA SER A 460 15.83 -24.19 5.44
C SER A 460 15.22 -22.79 5.47
N LEU A 461 15.14 -22.10 4.32
CA LEU A 461 14.52 -20.79 4.21
C LEU A 461 12.98 -20.89 4.21
N PRO A 462 12.26 -19.85 4.67
CA PRO A 462 10.82 -19.74 4.47
C PRO A 462 10.44 -19.82 2.98
N THR A 463 9.27 -20.34 2.65
CA THR A 463 8.83 -20.57 1.26
C THR A 463 8.95 -19.32 0.39
N GLN A 464 8.54 -18.15 0.90
CA GLN A 464 8.67 -16.89 0.17
C GLN A 464 10.12 -16.52 -0.15
N GLN A 465 11.04 -16.81 0.76
CA GLN A 465 12.46 -16.55 0.57
C GLN A 465 13.05 -17.54 -0.45
N GLN A 466 12.60 -18.80 -0.44
CA GLN A 466 12.96 -19.78 -1.47
C GLN A 466 12.54 -19.32 -2.86
N THR A 467 11.28 -18.87 -3.01
CA THR A 467 10.75 -18.36 -4.29
C THR A 467 11.62 -17.22 -4.81
N ARG A 468 12.01 -16.27 -3.95
CA ARG A 468 12.90 -15.16 -4.34
C ARG A 468 14.29 -15.60 -4.76
N VAL A 469 14.87 -16.63 -4.12
CA VAL A 469 16.15 -17.20 -4.58
C VAL A 469 15.99 -17.76 -5.99
N TRP A 470 14.88 -18.44 -6.26
CA TRP A 470 14.58 -18.99 -7.58
C TRP A 470 14.27 -17.92 -8.64
N GLU A 471 13.61 -16.83 -8.27
CA GLU A 471 13.35 -15.68 -9.17
C GLU A 471 14.65 -14.98 -9.59
N ALA A 472 15.70 -15.03 -8.76
CA ALA A 472 17.01 -14.51 -9.12
C ALA A 472 17.79 -15.43 -10.08
N VAL A 473 17.31 -16.64 -10.34
CA VAL A 473 17.94 -17.54 -11.30
C VAL A 473 17.69 -17.02 -12.72
N PRO A 474 18.76 -16.73 -13.50
CA PRO A 474 18.60 -16.25 -14.86
C PRO A 474 17.80 -17.25 -15.69
N GLU A 475 17.02 -16.72 -16.63
CA GLU A 475 16.20 -17.53 -17.52
C GLU A 475 17.07 -18.53 -18.29
N GLN A 476 16.77 -19.82 -18.13
CA GLN A 476 17.55 -20.86 -18.77
C GLN A 476 17.23 -20.93 -20.29
N PRO A 477 18.21 -21.27 -21.15
CA PRO A 477 17.96 -21.48 -22.58
C PRO A 477 16.86 -22.53 -22.86
N ALA A 478 16.75 -23.53 -21.98
CA ALA A 478 15.69 -24.53 -22.02
C ALA A 478 14.28 -23.93 -21.84
N THR A 479 14.13 -22.93 -20.97
CA THR A 479 12.87 -22.19 -20.78
C THR A 479 12.48 -21.46 -22.05
N LYS A 480 13.41 -20.70 -22.66
CA LYS A 480 13.21 -20.02 -23.95
C LYS A 480 12.84 -20.98 -25.07
N TYR A 481 13.50 -22.14 -25.12
CA TYR A 481 13.19 -23.19 -26.09
C TYR A 481 11.75 -23.72 -25.92
N LEU A 482 11.32 -24.02 -24.70
CA LEU A 482 9.96 -24.51 -24.42
C LEU A 482 8.90 -23.44 -24.73
N ILE A 483 9.13 -22.18 -24.34
CA ILE A 483 8.25 -21.04 -24.66
C ILE A 483 8.07 -20.93 -26.17
N ARG A 484 9.16 -20.94 -26.95
CA ARG A 484 9.11 -20.90 -28.42
C ARG A 484 8.34 -22.10 -28.97
N LYS A 485 8.64 -23.31 -28.48
CA LYS A 485 7.97 -24.54 -28.91
C LYS A 485 6.46 -24.50 -28.64
N ILE A 486 6.02 -23.98 -27.49
CA ILE A 486 4.60 -23.83 -27.14
C ILE A 486 3.92 -22.85 -28.10
N ASN A 487 4.53 -21.70 -28.38
CA ASN A 487 3.96 -20.69 -29.28
C ASN A 487 3.78 -21.21 -30.72
N GLU A 488 4.73 -22.02 -31.20
CA GLU A 488 4.73 -22.65 -32.54
C GLU A 488 3.85 -23.92 -32.62
N SER A 489 3.46 -24.50 -31.48
CA SER A 489 2.75 -25.79 -31.44
C SER A 489 1.27 -25.68 -31.78
N ARG A 490 0.75 -26.70 -32.46
CA ARG A 490 -0.69 -26.89 -32.71
C ARG A 490 -1.38 -27.55 -31.51
N LEU A 491 -2.71 -27.47 -31.45
CA LEU A 491 -3.50 -27.99 -30.32
C LEU A 491 -3.20 -29.47 -29.96
N PRO A 492 -3.04 -30.42 -30.90
CA PRO A 492 -2.67 -31.80 -30.56
C PRO A 492 -1.27 -31.90 -29.91
N GLN A 493 -0.32 -31.06 -30.35
CA GLN A 493 1.03 -31.02 -29.79
C GLN A 493 1.01 -30.42 -28.38
N LEU A 494 0.21 -29.38 -28.13
CA LEU A 494 0.04 -28.81 -26.79
C LEU A 494 -0.60 -29.79 -25.82
N LYS A 495 -1.55 -30.62 -26.26
CA LYS A 495 -2.12 -31.70 -25.43
C LYS A 495 -1.06 -32.74 -25.06
N SER A 496 -0.25 -33.16 -26.03
CA SER A 496 0.88 -34.07 -25.79
C SER A 496 1.89 -33.46 -24.82
N GLU A 497 2.19 -32.17 -24.95
CA GLU A 497 3.19 -31.51 -24.11
C GLU A 497 2.68 -31.26 -22.69
N SER A 498 1.41 -30.87 -22.56
CA SER A 498 0.71 -30.81 -21.27
C SER A 498 0.82 -32.14 -20.53
N TRP A 499 0.59 -33.25 -21.22
CA TRP A 499 0.70 -34.59 -20.63
C TRP A 499 2.10 -34.88 -20.09
N ARG A 500 3.17 -34.56 -20.84
CA ARG A 500 4.57 -34.79 -20.41
C ARG A 500 5.01 -33.93 -19.24
N MET A 501 4.42 -32.74 -19.12
CA MET A 501 4.76 -31.80 -18.05
C MET A 501 4.15 -32.18 -16.69
N TYR A 502 3.22 -33.13 -16.61
CA TYR A 502 2.75 -33.64 -15.31
C TYR A 502 3.83 -34.49 -14.61
N PRO A 503 3.95 -34.38 -13.26
CA PRO A 503 4.87 -35.21 -12.50
C PRO A 503 4.62 -36.71 -12.73
N GLY A 504 5.65 -37.46 -13.12
CA GLY A 504 5.61 -38.92 -13.29
C GLY A 504 5.34 -39.44 -14.70
N ASN A 505 4.85 -38.61 -15.62
CA ASN A 505 4.54 -39.05 -17.00
C ASN A 505 5.78 -39.17 -17.88
N ASP A 506 6.65 -38.15 -17.86
CA ASP A 506 7.94 -38.13 -18.56
C ASP A 506 8.98 -37.43 -17.67
N PRO A 507 9.60 -38.14 -16.71
CA PRO A 507 10.51 -37.54 -15.73
C PRO A 507 11.77 -36.93 -16.38
N ASP A 508 12.11 -37.34 -17.60
CA ASP A 508 13.26 -36.81 -18.34
C ASP A 508 12.95 -35.50 -19.09
N HIS A 509 11.67 -35.12 -19.18
CA HIS A 509 11.23 -33.91 -19.84
C HIS A 509 11.92 -32.67 -19.27
N ILE A 510 12.27 -31.73 -20.16
CA ILE A 510 13.08 -30.55 -19.83
C ILE A 510 12.44 -29.71 -18.72
N VAL A 511 11.10 -29.63 -18.67
CA VAL A 511 10.38 -28.85 -17.66
C VAL A 511 10.73 -29.26 -16.23
N HIS A 512 10.94 -30.56 -15.97
CA HIS A 512 11.20 -31.06 -14.61
C HIS A 512 12.61 -30.75 -14.13
N LYS A 513 13.47 -30.26 -15.03
CA LYS A 513 14.84 -29.79 -14.76
C LYS A 513 14.90 -28.27 -14.61
N LEU A 514 13.81 -27.56 -14.94
CA LEU A 514 13.75 -26.11 -14.81
C LEU A 514 13.58 -25.68 -13.35
N PRO A 515 14.07 -24.48 -12.98
CA PRO A 515 13.69 -23.82 -11.74
C PRO A 515 12.16 -23.72 -11.60
N PRO A 516 11.59 -23.89 -10.39
CA PRO A 516 10.14 -23.91 -10.21
C PRO A 516 9.39 -22.70 -10.79
N PRO A 517 9.85 -21.45 -10.65
CA PRO A 517 9.18 -20.29 -11.26
C PRO A 517 9.16 -20.35 -12.79
N GLN A 518 10.25 -20.83 -13.41
CA GLN A 518 10.35 -20.96 -14.86
C GLN A 518 9.47 -22.11 -15.37
N ALA A 519 9.42 -23.23 -14.65
CA ALA A 519 8.48 -24.32 -14.94
C ALA A 519 7.03 -23.85 -14.88
N GLN A 520 6.68 -23.05 -13.85
CA GLN A 520 5.34 -22.47 -13.71
C GLN A 520 5.01 -21.50 -14.85
N GLN A 521 5.96 -20.64 -15.25
CA GLN A 521 5.80 -19.74 -16.39
C GLN A 521 5.49 -20.51 -17.69
N VAL A 522 6.25 -21.57 -17.96
CA VAL A 522 6.02 -22.45 -19.14
C VAL A 522 4.65 -23.11 -19.06
N TRP A 523 4.22 -23.54 -17.87
CA TRP A 523 2.91 -24.17 -17.65
C TRP A 523 1.75 -23.20 -17.88
N ASN A 524 1.83 -21.98 -17.37
CA ASN A 524 0.81 -20.94 -17.57
C ASN A 524 0.67 -20.58 -19.05
N LEU A 525 1.80 -20.36 -19.74
CA LEU A 525 1.79 -20.10 -21.18
C LEU A 525 1.15 -21.25 -21.97
N LEU A 526 1.43 -22.51 -21.59
CA LEU A 526 0.81 -23.67 -22.22
C LEU A 526 -0.71 -23.68 -22.04
N LYS A 527 -1.21 -23.37 -20.83
CA LYS A 527 -2.64 -23.27 -20.54
C LYS A 527 -3.30 -22.18 -21.39
N GLU A 528 -2.75 -20.98 -21.38
CA GLU A 528 -3.25 -19.83 -22.14
C GLU A 528 -3.31 -20.13 -23.64
N ARG A 529 -2.22 -20.66 -24.20
CA ARG A 529 -2.13 -20.99 -25.63
C ARG A 529 -3.13 -22.07 -26.02
N ARG A 530 -3.32 -23.07 -25.17
CA ARG A 530 -4.29 -24.15 -25.39
C ARG A 530 -5.72 -23.63 -25.34
N ALA A 531 -6.03 -22.73 -24.41
CA ALA A 531 -7.32 -22.08 -24.33
C ALA A 531 -7.60 -21.22 -25.59
N ALA A 532 -6.61 -20.42 -26.02
CA ALA A 532 -6.73 -19.59 -27.22
C ALA A 532 -6.97 -20.41 -28.49
N LEU A 533 -6.24 -21.52 -28.68
CA LEU A 533 -6.43 -22.42 -29.83
C LEU A 533 -7.68 -23.30 -29.76
N ALA A 534 -8.30 -23.43 -28.58
CA ALA A 534 -9.58 -24.14 -28.45
C ALA A 534 -10.78 -23.22 -28.72
N ALA A 535 -10.60 -21.90 -28.53
CA ALA A 535 -11.60 -20.89 -28.82
C ALA A 535 -11.62 -20.45 -30.30
N ALA A 536 -10.49 -20.57 -31.00
CA ALA A 536 -10.35 -20.35 -32.43
C ALA A 536 -10.72 -21.61 -33.23
#